data_AF-A0A3C0FYE5-F1
#
_entry.id   AF-A0A3C0FYE5-F1
#
_cell.length_a   1.000
_cell.length_b   1.000
_cell.length_c   1.000
_cell.angle_alpha   90.00
_cell.angle_beta   90.00
_cell.angle_gamma   90.00
#
_symmetry.space_group_name_H-M   'P 1'
#
loop_
_entity.id
_entity.type
_entity.pdbx_description
1 polymer ?
#
loop_
_entity_poly.entity_id
_entity_poly.type
_entity_poly.pdbx_seq_one_letter_code
_entity_poly.pdbx_strand_id
1 'polypeptide(L)'
;SNLVPLVDLQGKFRPELKELGGKYVKNEYYEDGTAPERSVDVEIAIKLKEENKAFKVEKYVHSYPNCWRTDKPILYYPLDSWFIKVTDVKDQMFQLNQTVNWKPKATGE
;
A
#
# COMPACT_ATOMS: atom_id res chain seq x y z
N SER A 1 11.15 17.91 13.31
CA SER A 1 9.71 17.60 13.20
C SER A 1 9.57 16.09 13.27
N ASN A 2 8.69 15.55 14.11
CA ASN A 2 8.40 14.11 14.05
C ASN A 2 7.74 13.83 12.69
N LEU A 3 8.37 12.99 11.87
CA LEU A 3 7.83 12.53 10.60
C LEU A 3 6.65 11.61 10.90
N VAL A 4 5.48 12.20 11.11
CA VAL A 4 4.23 11.46 11.22
C VAL A 4 3.72 11.11 9.83
N PRO A 5 3.21 9.90 9.61
CA PRO A 5 2.58 9.55 8.34
C PRO A 5 1.41 10.52 8.07
N LEU A 6 1.34 11.01 6.83
CA LEU A 6 0.31 11.94 6.35
C LEU A 6 -1.09 11.31 6.28
N VAL A 7 -1.15 9.99 6.40
CA VAL A 7 -2.34 9.17 6.31
C VAL A 7 -2.51 8.46 7.64
N ASP A 8 -3.73 8.40 8.16
CA ASP A 8 -4.07 7.62 9.34
C ASP A 8 -4.16 6.12 9.04
N LEU A 9 -4.44 5.32 10.07
CA LEU A 9 -4.55 3.86 9.95
C LEU A 9 -5.83 3.40 9.23
N GLN A 10 -6.78 4.30 8.96
CA GLN A 10 -7.96 4.02 8.14
C GLN A 10 -7.69 4.27 6.66
N GLY A 11 -6.52 4.80 6.29
CA GLY A 11 -6.20 5.16 4.91
C GLY A 11 -6.73 6.54 4.53
N LYS A 12 -7.08 7.41 5.50
CA LYS A 12 -7.49 8.79 5.25
C LYS A 12 -6.35 9.75 5.49
N PHE A 13 -6.26 10.79 4.68
CA PHE A 13 -5.36 11.90 4.98
C PHE A 13 -5.73 12.51 6.32
N ARG A 14 -4.73 12.82 7.14
CA ARG A 14 -5.00 13.36 8.48
C ARG A 14 -5.72 14.72 8.40
N PRO A 15 -6.55 15.08 9.40
CA PRO A 15 -7.35 16.30 9.37
C PRO A 15 -6.55 17.60 9.19
N GLU A 16 -5.26 17.62 9.57
CA GLU A 16 -4.40 18.80 9.46
C GLU A 16 -4.03 19.13 8.00
N LEU A 17 -4.28 18.22 7.04
CA LEU A 17 -3.95 18.38 5.62
C LEU A 17 -4.95 19.23 4.81
N LYS A 18 -5.49 20.29 5.40
CA LYS A 18 -6.40 21.26 4.74
C LYS A 18 -7.45 20.54 3.87
N GLU A 19 -7.44 20.80 2.56
CA GLU A 19 -8.38 20.28 1.56
C GLU A 19 -8.32 18.76 1.36
N LEU A 20 -7.21 18.11 1.75
CA LEU A 20 -7.07 16.65 1.64
C LEU A 20 -7.58 15.94 2.89
N GLY A 21 -7.64 16.63 4.03
CA GLY A 21 -7.97 16.04 5.32
C GLY A 21 -9.30 15.28 5.30
N GLY A 22 -9.27 14.04 5.82
CA GLY A 22 -10.43 13.16 5.91
C GLY A 22 -10.77 12.39 4.62
N LYS A 23 -10.17 12.71 3.47
CA LYS A 23 -10.37 11.94 2.23
C LYS A 23 -9.56 10.65 2.25
N TYR A 24 -10.09 9.57 1.68
CA TYR A 24 -9.30 8.35 1.49
C TYR A 24 -8.24 8.55 0.40
N VAL A 25 -7.07 7.93 0.57
CA VAL A 25 -6.01 7.95 -0.44
C VAL A 25 -6.37 7.21 -1.73
N LYS A 26 -7.31 6.27 -1.64
CA LYS A 26 -7.77 5.41 -2.73
C LYS A 26 -9.29 5.24 -2.66
N ASN A 27 -9.94 5.26 -3.81
CA ASN A 27 -11.40 5.24 -3.87
C ASN A 27 -11.99 3.89 -3.42
N GLU A 28 -11.19 2.83 -3.54
CA GLU A 28 -11.49 1.45 -3.13
C GLU A 28 -11.74 1.30 -1.62
N TYR A 29 -11.47 2.33 -0.82
CA TYR A 29 -11.78 2.37 0.61
C TYR A 29 -13.14 2.95 0.94
N TYR A 30 -13.79 3.64 0.02
CA TYR A 30 -15.16 4.11 0.20
C TYR A 30 -16.15 2.94 0.18
N GLU A 31 -17.33 3.14 0.77
CA GLU A 31 -18.44 2.22 0.62
C GLU A 31 -19.01 2.31 -0.80
N ASP A 32 -19.62 1.23 -1.27
CA ASP A 32 -20.18 1.16 -2.62
C ASP A 32 -21.19 2.30 -2.86
N GLY A 33 -20.98 3.04 -3.95
CA GLY A 33 -21.81 4.19 -4.31
C GLY A 33 -21.50 5.49 -3.54
N THR A 34 -20.55 5.48 -2.59
CA THR A 34 -20.17 6.67 -1.82
C THR A 34 -18.84 7.30 -2.28
N ALA A 35 -18.12 6.63 -3.18
CA ALA A 35 -16.85 7.11 -3.69
C ALA A 35 -17.04 8.40 -4.53
N PRO A 36 -16.13 9.39 -4.40
CA PRO A 36 -16.15 10.56 -5.26
C PRO A 36 -15.85 10.19 -6.71
N GLU A 37 -16.38 10.97 -7.66
CA GLU A 37 -16.16 10.77 -9.11
C GLU A 37 -14.66 10.76 -9.46
N ARG A 38 -13.87 11.62 -8.80
CA ARG A 38 -12.43 11.70 -8.96
C ARG A 38 -11.74 11.24 -7.68
N SER A 39 -10.73 10.40 -7.82
CA SER A 39 -9.84 10.03 -6.73
C SER A 39 -8.92 11.18 -6.35
N VAL A 40 -8.42 11.16 -5.11
CA VAL A 40 -7.59 12.25 -4.57
C VAL A 40 -6.28 12.44 -5.36
N ASP A 41 -5.69 11.37 -5.90
CA ASP A 41 -4.51 11.48 -6.77
C ASP A 41 -4.78 12.26 -8.06
N VAL A 42 -5.98 12.11 -8.64
CA VAL A 42 -6.43 12.91 -9.79
C VAL A 42 -6.64 14.37 -9.40
N GLU A 43 -7.27 14.64 -8.25
CA GLU A 43 -7.43 16.00 -7.74
C GLU A 43 -6.08 16.69 -7.52
N ILE A 44 -5.12 16.00 -6.89
CA ILE A 44 -3.76 16.52 -6.66
C ILE A 44 -3.07 16.81 -8.00
N ALA A 45 -3.18 15.92 -8.98
CA ALA A 45 -2.58 16.13 -10.29
C ALA A 45 -3.16 17.35 -11.02
N ILE A 46 -4.49 17.56 -10.95
CA ILE A 46 -5.16 18.73 -11.51
C ILE A 46 -4.65 20.00 -10.82
N LYS A 47 -4.65 20.04 -9.48
CA LYS A 47 -4.19 21.19 -8.69
C LYS A 47 -2.75 21.56 -9.03
N LEU A 48 -1.84 20.59 -9.08
CA LEU A 48 -0.44 20.85 -9.43
C LEU A 48 -0.29 21.37 -10.86
N LYS A 49 -1.15 20.97 -11.79
CA LYS A 49 -1.15 21.49 -13.16
C LYS A 49 -1.66 22.94 -13.22
N GLU A 50 -2.74 23.26 -12.50
CA GLU A 50 -3.28 24.62 -12.39
C GLU A 50 -2.30 25.59 -11.74
N GLU A 51 -1.56 25.13 -10.73
CA GLU A 51 -0.50 25.91 -10.07
C GLU A 51 0.81 25.98 -10.88
N ASN A 52 0.86 25.42 -12.09
CA ASN A 52 2.04 25.31 -12.94
C ASN A 52 3.26 24.63 -12.24
N LYS A 53 2.98 23.67 -11.36
CA LYS A 53 3.96 22.85 -10.62
C LYS A 53 4.10 21.42 -11.16
N ALA A 54 3.21 21.00 -12.07
CA ALA A 54 3.27 19.69 -12.71
C ALA A 54 3.96 19.77 -14.08
N PHE A 55 5.15 19.16 -14.20
CA PHE A 55 5.86 19.06 -15.49
C PHE A 55 5.22 18.03 -16.43
N LYS A 56 4.83 16.87 -15.90
CA LYS A 56 4.23 15.76 -16.65
C LYS A 56 3.19 15.04 -15.79
N VAL A 57 2.02 14.75 -16.35
CA VAL A 57 0.96 13.97 -15.72
C VAL A 57 0.52 12.90 -16.71
N GLU A 58 0.73 11.64 -16.38
CA GLU A 58 0.32 10.50 -17.21
C GLU A 58 -0.12 9.33 -16.34
N LYS A 59 -0.99 8.46 -16.90
CA LYS A 59 -1.36 7.20 -16.26
C LYS A 59 -0.33 6.14 -16.64
N TYR A 60 0.10 5.36 -15.66
CA TYR A 60 1.04 4.25 -15.85
C TYR A 60 0.46 2.96 -15.30
N VAL A 61 0.63 1.86 -16.03
CA VAL A 61 0.18 0.53 -15.62
C VAL A 61 1.33 -0.19 -14.94
N HIS A 62 1.12 -0.60 -13.69
CA HIS A 62 2.10 -1.34 -12.92
C HIS A 62 1.41 -2.32 -11.96
N SER A 63 2.16 -3.30 -11.45
CA SER A 63 1.69 -4.16 -10.38
C SER A 63 1.53 -3.37 -9.08
N TYR A 64 0.38 -3.53 -8.42
CA TYR A 64 0.09 -2.96 -7.11
C TYR A 64 -0.37 -4.07 -6.15
N PRO A 65 0.16 -4.13 -4.92
CA PRO A 65 -0.23 -5.16 -3.97
C PRO A 65 -1.65 -4.91 -3.43
N ASN A 66 -2.48 -5.95 -3.48
CA ASN A 66 -3.84 -5.94 -2.94
C ASN A 66 -3.95 -6.95 -1.79
N CYS A 67 -4.85 -6.68 -0.84
CA CYS A 67 -5.15 -7.59 0.25
C CYS A 67 -5.78 -8.87 -0.30
N TRP A 68 -5.16 -10.02 -0.06
CA TRP A 68 -5.62 -11.33 -0.55
C TRP A 68 -7.05 -11.71 -0.15
N ARG A 69 -7.64 -11.05 0.86
CA ARG A 69 -8.97 -11.34 1.39
C ARG A 69 -10.06 -10.38 0.92
N THR A 70 -9.71 -9.11 0.68
CA THR A 70 -10.69 -8.07 0.36
C THR A 70 -10.44 -7.39 -0.97
N ASP A 71 -9.36 -7.75 -1.66
CA ASP A 71 -8.88 -7.15 -2.92
C ASP A 71 -8.61 -5.65 -2.87
N LYS A 72 -8.66 -5.05 -1.67
CA LYS A 72 -8.37 -3.63 -1.45
C LYS A 72 -6.86 -3.35 -1.54
N PRO A 73 -6.44 -2.18 -2.05
CA PRO A 73 -5.03 -1.80 -2.15
C PRO A 73 -4.32 -1.87 -0.78
N ILE A 74 -3.06 -2.29 -0.73
CA ILE A 74 -2.25 -2.28 0.50
C ILE A 74 -1.46 -0.98 0.61
N LEU A 75 -1.47 -0.38 1.80
CA LEU A 75 -0.68 0.80 2.15
C LEU A 75 0.46 0.42 3.09
N TYR A 76 1.63 1.02 2.91
CA TYR A 76 2.80 0.80 3.74
C TYR A 76 2.87 1.82 4.87
N TYR A 77 2.93 1.33 6.11
CA TYR A 77 3.05 2.16 7.31
C TYR A 77 4.20 1.66 8.21
N PRO A 78 4.96 2.57 8.85
CA PRO A 78 5.76 2.21 9.99
C PRO A 78 4.82 1.95 11.18
N LEU A 79 4.67 0.69 11.56
CA LEU A 79 3.84 0.26 12.69
C LEU A 79 4.70 -0.45 13.72
N ASP A 80 4.41 -0.22 15.00
CA ASP A 80 4.95 -1.05 16.07
C ASP A 80 4.35 -2.44 15.94
N SER A 81 5.21 -3.44 15.79
CA SER A 81 4.82 -4.82 15.55
C SER A 81 5.88 -5.77 16.09
N TRP A 82 5.45 -6.99 16.38
CA TRP A 82 6.34 -8.05 16.82
C TRP A 82 6.94 -8.75 15.61
N PHE A 83 8.26 -8.83 15.55
CA PHE A 83 8.98 -9.49 14.48
C PHE A 83 9.77 -10.68 15.03
N ILE A 84 9.75 -11.79 14.29
CA ILE A 84 10.64 -12.92 14.53
C ILE A 84 11.86 -12.74 13.64
N LYS A 85 13.06 -12.89 14.21
CA LYS A 85 14.33 -12.76 13.48
C LYS A 85 14.59 -14.01 12.61
N VAL A 86 13.86 -14.13 11.51
CA VAL A 86 13.90 -15.30 10.60
C VAL A 86 15.31 -15.55 10.04
N THR A 87 16.14 -14.51 9.92
CA THR A 87 17.54 -14.64 9.47
C THR A 87 18.34 -15.63 10.31
N ASP A 88 18.05 -15.74 11.61
CA ASP A 88 18.83 -16.61 12.52
C ASP A 88 18.49 -18.09 12.33
N VAL A 89 17.33 -18.40 11.76
CA VAL A 89 16.85 -19.77 11.53
C VAL A 89 16.76 -20.13 10.05
N LYS A 90 17.10 -19.21 9.15
CA LYS A 90 16.95 -19.36 7.70
C LYS A 90 17.68 -20.60 7.16
N ASP A 91 18.93 -20.80 7.56
CA ASP A 91 19.75 -21.92 7.05
C ASP A 91 19.19 -23.27 7.52
N GLN A 92 18.74 -23.34 8.78
CA GLN A 92 18.07 -24.53 9.32
C GLN A 92 16.75 -24.81 8.59
N MET A 93 15.94 -23.77 8.32
CA MET A 93 14.70 -23.92 7.54
C MET A 93 14.98 -24.49 6.14
N PHE A 94 16.03 -24.00 5.47
CA PHE A 94 16.42 -24.49 4.14
C PHE A 94 16.87 -25.96 4.20
N GLN A 95 17.73 -26.33 5.15
CA GLN A 95 18.19 -27.71 5.32
C GLN A 95 17.03 -28.68 5.59
N LEU A 96 16.09 -28.29 6.45
CA LEU A 96 14.90 -29.10 6.74
C LEU A 96 13.99 -29.22 5.52
N ASN A 97 13.83 -28.16 4.73
CA ASN A 97 13.04 -28.20 3.49
C ASN A 97 13.55 -29.26 2.49
N GLN A 98 14.86 -29.49 2.43
CA GLN A 98 15.46 -30.53 1.56
C GLN A 98 15.09 -31.96 1.98
N THR A 99 14.63 -32.17 3.22
CA THR A 99 14.16 -33.48 3.70
C THR A 99 12.70 -33.78 3.30
N VAL A 100 11.98 -32.77 2.79
CA VAL A 100 10.56 -32.88 2.43
C VAL A 100 10.41 -33.40 1.01
N ASN A 101 9.59 -34.44 0.83
CA ASN A 101 9.26 -34.99 -0.49
C ASN A 101 8.13 -34.19 -1.15
N TRP A 102 8.48 -33.12 -1.86
CA TRP A 102 7.53 -32.28 -2.59
C TRP A 102 6.98 -32.96 -3.86
N LYS A 103 5.68 -32.79 -4.11
CA LYS A 103 4.99 -33.27 -5.32
C LYS A 103 4.16 -32.11 -5.92
N PRO A 104 4.59 -31.50 -7.05
CA PRO A 104 5.78 -31.78 -7.85
C PRO A 104 7.09 -31.30 -7.18
N LYS A 105 8.23 -31.87 -7.58
CA LYS A 105 9.54 -31.59 -6.96
C LYS A 105 9.93 -30.10 -7.08
N ALA A 106 9.60 -29.47 -8.21
CA ALA A 106 9.90 -28.06 -8.49
C ALA A 106 9.25 -27.05 -7.51
N THR A 107 8.30 -27.48 -6.67
CA THR A 107 7.66 -26.61 -5.67
C THR A 107 8.57 -26.33 -4.46
N GLY A 108 9.50 -27.24 -4.15
CA GLY A 108 10.33 -27.15 -2.95
C GLY A 108 11.84 -27.04 -3.19
N GLU A 109 12.27 -26.89 -4.45
CA GLU A 109 13.67 -26.60 -4.80
C GLU A 109 14.01 -25.12 -4.66
#